data_AF-A0A4Y7KG04-F1
#
_entry.id   AF-A0A4Y7KG04-F1
#
_cell.length_a   1.000
_cell.length_b   1.000
_cell.length_c   1.000
_cell.angle_alpha   90.00
_cell.angle_beta   90.00
_cell.angle_gamma   90.00
#
_symmetry.space_group_name_H-M   'P 1'
#
loop_
_entity.id
_entity.type
_entity.pdbx_description
1 polymer ?
#
loop_
_entity_poly.entity_id
_entity_poly.type
_entity_poly.pdbx_seq_one_letter_code
_entity_poly.pdbx_strand_id
1 'polypeptide(L)'
;MRARAFHIMDPKGILEMLLVFVEGRDGSPLPPSFASSEDSASRITSFLGRWEGHSITNRSGVYDATIAEADTVALLEYDDKGQLIQDITSTSDGGDVTTNVHWAGTVSDNLITFDGGFQMTLLPGGMYMACPCNIANSIAELKSFHLEFCWLESPTKRQRLIRTYDVEGLAVSSTYIYEIKI
;
A
#
# COMPACT_ATOMS: atom_id res chain seq x y z
N MET A 1 19.29 -3.45 1.74
CA MET A 1 18.66 -3.71 0.43
C MET A 1 17.65 -2.60 0.16
N ARG A 2 17.35 -2.28 -1.11
CA ARG A 2 16.25 -1.37 -1.45
C ARG A 2 15.32 -2.00 -2.48
N ALA A 3 14.05 -1.63 -2.45
CA ALA A 3 13.07 -1.95 -3.47
C ALA A 3 12.57 -0.66 -4.11
N ARG A 4 12.55 -0.59 -5.44
CA ARG A 4 12.00 0.54 -6.20
C ARG A 4 10.80 0.03 -7.01
N ALA A 5 9.60 0.43 -6.61
CA ALA A 5 8.35 0.00 -7.21
C ALA A 5 7.79 1.07 -8.15
N PHE A 6 7.28 0.65 -9.31
CA PHE A 6 6.75 1.50 -10.36
C PHE A 6 5.35 1.03 -10.76
N HIS A 7 4.40 1.95 -10.68
CA HIS A 7 3.08 1.79 -11.29
C HIS A 7 3.13 2.44 -12.68
N ILE A 8 2.73 1.69 -13.71
CA ILE A 8 2.63 2.20 -15.08
C ILE A 8 1.18 2.04 -15.52
N MET A 9 0.53 3.17 -15.78
CA MET A 9 -0.86 3.23 -16.21
C MET A 9 -0.89 3.50 -17.71
N ASP A 10 -1.86 2.92 -18.41
CA ASP A 10 -2.14 3.23 -19.80
C ASP A 10 -2.66 4.68 -19.94
N PRO A 11 -2.76 5.22 -21.17
CA PRO A 11 -3.29 6.57 -21.38
C PRO A 11 -4.75 6.78 -20.93
N LYS A 12 -5.49 5.71 -20.61
CA LYS A 12 -6.86 5.78 -20.06
C LYS A 12 -6.87 5.74 -18.53
N GLY A 13 -5.71 5.67 -17.88
CA GLY A 13 -5.59 5.64 -16.43
C GLY A 13 -5.85 4.26 -15.83
N ILE A 14 -5.76 3.18 -16.60
CA ILE A 14 -5.88 1.80 -16.14
C ILE A 14 -4.48 1.21 -15.96
N LEU A 15 -4.27 0.41 -14.92
CA LEU A 15 -2.97 -0.22 -14.67
C LEU A 15 -2.57 -1.16 -15.82
N GLU A 16 -1.41 -0.89 -16.44
CA GLU A 16 -0.84 -1.71 -17.52
C GLU A 16 0.28 -2.62 -16.99
N MET A 17 1.15 -2.09 -16.12
CA MET A 17 2.32 -2.82 -15.65
C MET A 17 2.75 -2.41 -14.24
N LEU A 18 3.17 -3.39 -13.45
CA LEU A 18 3.89 -3.20 -12.19
C LEU A 18 5.33 -3.67 -12.36
N LEU A 19 6.28 -2.84 -11.95
CA LEU A 19 7.71 -3.15 -12.03
C LEU A 19 8.37 -2.91 -10.68
N VAL A 20 9.15 -3.88 -10.21
CA VAL A 20 9.90 -3.77 -8.95
C VAL A 20 11.36 -4.10 -9.20
N PHE A 21 12.24 -3.16 -8.88
CA PHE A 21 13.68 -3.39 -8.82
C PHE A 21 14.09 -3.69 -7.39
N VAL A 22 14.73 -4.84 -7.18
CA VAL A 22 15.28 -5.26 -5.90
C VAL A 22 16.79 -5.18 -5.97
N GLU A 23 17.38 -4.33 -5.15
CA GLU A 23 18.78 -3.94 -5.30
C GLU A 23 19.53 -4.06 -3.97
N GLY A 24 20.59 -4.88 -3.96
CA GLY A 24 21.59 -4.91 -2.91
C GLY A 24 22.71 -3.92 -3.21
N ARG A 25 23.29 -3.30 -2.17
CA ARG A 25 24.59 -2.64 -2.28
C ARG A 25 25.67 -3.74 -2.19
N ASP A 26 26.74 -3.62 -2.99
CA ASP A 26 27.78 -4.63 -3.25
C ASP A 26 28.00 -5.69 -2.16
N GLY A 27 27.97 -6.97 -2.56
CA GLY A 27 28.32 -8.12 -1.72
C GLY A 27 27.20 -8.67 -0.83
N SER A 28 26.07 -7.97 -0.67
CA SER A 28 24.93 -8.51 0.06
C SER A 28 24.16 -9.49 -0.85
N PRO A 29 23.95 -10.75 -0.45
CA PRO A 29 23.14 -11.67 -1.21
C PRO A 29 21.73 -11.10 -1.39
N LEU A 30 21.18 -11.21 -2.61
CA LEU A 30 19.76 -10.97 -2.83
C LEU A 30 18.99 -11.94 -1.91
N PRO A 31 17.93 -11.49 -1.22
CA PRO A 31 17.18 -12.37 -0.35
C PRO A 31 16.65 -13.52 -1.19
N PRO A 32 16.74 -14.76 -0.69
CA PRO A 32 16.26 -15.94 -1.41
C PRO A 32 14.74 -15.90 -1.68
N SER A 33 14.00 -14.94 -1.10
CA SER A 33 12.53 -14.85 -1.12
C SER A 33 11.89 -14.43 -2.45
N PHE A 34 12.67 -14.01 -3.46
CA PHE A 34 12.11 -13.75 -4.81
C PHE A 34 12.05 -15.00 -5.68
N ALA A 35 12.86 -16.02 -5.37
CA ALA A 35 13.12 -17.15 -6.26
C ALA A 35 12.48 -18.47 -5.82
N SER A 36 11.93 -18.59 -4.61
CA SER A 36 11.31 -19.84 -4.18
C SER A 36 10.25 -19.65 -3.09
N SER A 37 9.01 -19.54 -3.52
CA SER A 37 7.94 -20.26 -2.82
C SER A 37 7.06 -20.90 -3.90
N GLU A 38 7.32 -22.18 -4.18
CA GLU A 38 6.30 -23.12 -4.65
C GLU A 38 5.18 -23.30 -3.60
N ASP A 39 5.21 -22.55 -2.51
CA ASP A 39 4.15 -22.49 -1.54
C ASP A 39 3.03 -21.60 -2.08
N SER A 40 2.03 -22.27 -2.67
CA SER A 40 0.71 -21.75 -3.01
C SER A 40 -0.10 -21.28 -1.80
N ALA A 41 0.52 -21.12 -0.64
CA ALA A 41 -0.08 -20.41 0.48
C ALA A 41 -0.43 -19.00 0.01
N SER A 42 -1.73 -18.68 0.03
CA SER A 42 -2.25 -17.41 -0.48
C SER A 42 -1.39 -16.26 0.04
N ARG A 43 -0.74 -15.51 -0.87
CA ARG A 43 0.22 -14.44 -0.54
C ARG A 43 -0.34 -13.42 0.45
N ILE A 44 -1.67 -13.32 0.49
CA ILE A 44 -2.41 -12.47 1.41
C ILE A 44 -2.16 -12.82 2.89
N THR A 45 -1.91 -14.09 3.21
CA THR A 45 -1.80 -14.60 4.59
C THR A 45 -0.74 -13.87 5.40
N SER A 46 0.36 -13.46 4.75
CA SER A 46 1.42 -12.69 5.40
C SER A 46 0.96 -11.30 5.83
N PHE A 47 -0.01 -10.71 5.11
CA PHE A 47 -0.56 -9.38 5.37
C PHE A 47 -1.80 -9.39 6.28
N LEU A 48 -2.50 -10.52 6.42
CA LEU A 48 -3.67 -10.64 7.30
C LEU A 48 -3.30 -10.37 8.76
N GLY A 49 -4.24 -9.85 9.53
CA GLY A 49 -4.10 -9.52 10.94
C GLY A 49 -4.01 -8.02 11.19
N ARG A 50 -3.65 -7.67 12.42
CA ARG A 50 -3.61 -6.30 12.91
C ARG A 50 -2.18 -5.77 12.90
N TRP A 51 -2.01 -4.60 12.32
CA TRP A 51 -0.75 -3.90 12.20
C TRP A 51 -0.88 -2.56 12.89
N GLU A 52 0.07 -2.23 13.76
CA GLU A 52 0.15 -0.94 14.43
C GLU A 52 1.47 -0.26 14.09
N GLY A 53 1.45 1.05 13.93
CA GLY A 53 2.64 1.78 13.59
C GLY A 53 2.48 3.28 13.66
N HIS A 54 3.39 3.96 12.99
CA HIS A 54 3.43 5.40 12.92
C HIS A 54 3.67 5.85 11.48
N SER A 55 2.99 6.93 11.09
CA SER A 55 3.02 7.49 9.76
C SER A 55 3.53 8.93 9.77
N ILE A 56 4.34 9.26 8.77
CA ILE A 56 4.86 10.61 8.55
C ILE A 56 4.50 11.01 7.13
N THR A 57 3.77 12.11 6.99
CA THR A 57 3.35 12.67 5.71
C THR A 57 4.13 13.93 5.41
N ASN A 58 4.85 13.92 4.29
CA ASN A 58 5.60 15.06 3.79
C ASN A 58 4.96 15.61 2.52
N ARG A 59 5.03 16.93 2.36
CA ARG A 59 4.60 17.60 1.13
C ARG A 59 5.56 17.30 -0.01
N SER A 60 5.02 17.00 -1.19
CA SER A 60 5.83 16.79 -2.40
C SER A 60 6.65 18.04 -2.76
N GLY A 61 7.94 17.85 -3.04
CA GLY A 61 8.87 18.90 -3.45
C GLY A 61 10.22 18.74 -2.75
N VAL A 62 11.23 19.50 -3.19
CA VAL A 62 12.60 19.40 -2.64
C VAL A 62 12.69 19.84 -1.17
N TYR A 63 11.78 20.72 -0.74
CA TYR A 63 11.73 21.21 0.64
C TYR A 63 11.19 20.17 1.63
N ASP A 64 10.46 19.14 1.14
CA ASP A 64 9.98 17.95 1.87
C ASP A 64 9.47 18.23 3.30
N ALA A 65 8.68 19.28 3.46
CA ALA A 65 8.16 19.65 4.79
C ALA A 65 7.21 18.59 5.32
N THR A 66 7.44 18.13 6.55
CA THR A 66 6.48 17.35 7.31
C THR A 66 5.21 18.17 7.52
N ILE A 67 4.08 17.62 7.11
CA ILE A 67 2.77 18.27 7.22
C ILE A 67 1.82 17.54 8.17
N ALA A 68 2.06 16.25 8.44
CA ALA A 68 1.29 15.48 9.41
C ALA A 68 2.08 14.26 9.91
N GLU A 69 1.88 13.93 11.17
CA GLU A 69 2.32 12.69 11.80
C GLU A 69 1.10 12.06 12.49
N ALA A 70 1.02 10.73 12.49
CA ALA A 70 -0.12 10.02 13.04
C ALA A 70 0.20 8.57 13.39
N ASP A 71 -0.35 8.09 14.50
CA ASP A 71 -0.36 6.67 14.83
C ASP A 71 -1.36 5.95 13.94
N THR A 72 -0.97 4.78 13.43
CA THR A 72 -1.78 3.98 12.50
C THR A 72 -2.13 2.62 13.07
N VAL A 73 -3.36 2.20 12.81
CA VAL A 73 -3.82 0.83 13.04
C VAL A 73 -4.45 0.32 11.74
N ALA A 74 -3.86 -0.68 11.12
CA ALA A 74 -4.36 -1.31 9.92
C ALA A 74 -4.76 -2.77 10.22
N LEU A 75 -6.04 -3.09 10.08
CA LEU A 75 -6.58 -4.44 10.18
C LEU A 75 -6.89 -4.94 8.77
N LEU A 76 -6.48 -6.17 8.48
CA LEU A 76 -6.82 -6.87 7.23
C LEU A 76 -7.27 -8.29 7.58
N GLU A 77 -8.52 -8.63 7.36
CA GLU A 77 -9.08 -9.92 7.75
C GLU A 77 -10.18 -10.40 6.81
N TYR A 78 -10.54 -11.68 6.92
CA TYR A 78 -11.74 -12.20 6.27
C TYR A 78 -12.90 -12.13 7.26
N ASP A 79 -14.05 -11.64 6.81
CA ASP A 79 -15.29 -11.72 7.59
C ASP A 79 -15.86 -13.15 7.61
N ASP A 80 -16.94 -13.35 8.36
CA ASP A 80 -17.64 -14.63 8.48
C ASP A 80 -18.19 -15.17 7.13
N LYS A 81 -18.29 -14.31 6.11
CA LYS A 81 -18.78 -14.63 4.76
C LYS A 81 -17.63 -14.88 3.78
N GLY A 82 -16.39 -14.75 4.21
CA GLY A 82 -15.20 -14.89 3.36
C GLY A 82 -14.90 -13.65 2.51
N GLN A 83 -15.52 -12.50 2.78
CA GLN A 83 -15.17 -11.22 2.18
C GLN A 83 -13.94 -10.64 2.88
N LEU A 84 -13.02 -10.04 2.12
CA LEU A 84 -11.85 -9.39 2.70
C LEU A 84 -12.24 -7.99 3.21
N ILE A 85 -11.93 -7.71 4.46
CA ILE A 85 -12.16 -6.43 5.12
C ILE A 85 -10.81 -5.78 5.42
N GLN A 86 -10.71 -4.49 5.12
CA GLN A 86 -9.58 -3.65 5.47
C GLN A 86 -10.08 -2.43 6.25
N ASP A 87 -9.58 -2.27 7.47
CA ASP A 87 -9.81 -1.08 8.29
C ASP A 87 -8.49 -0.38 8.53
N ILE A 88 -8.40 0.90 8.18
CA ILE A 88 -7.24 1.75 8.47
C ILE A 88 -7.71 2.88 9.36
N THR A 89 -7.18 2.91 10.57
CA THR A 89 -7.35 4.02 11.51
C THR A 89 -6.06 4.82 11.55
N SER A 90 -6.18 6.14 11.47
CA SER A 90 -5.07 7.09 11.63
C SER A 90 -5.48 8.16 12.62
N THR A 91 -4.70 8.28 13.71
CA THR A 91 -4.90 9.24 14.78
C THR A 91 -3.76 10.24 14.76
N SER A 92 -4.07 11.51 14.47
CA SER A 92 -3.06 12.57 14.37
C SER A 92 -2.26 12.71 15.66
N ASP A 93 -0.99 13.11 15.54
CA ASP A 93 -0.18 13.46 16.70
C ASP A 93 -0.87 14.57 17.53
N GLY A 94 -0.98 14.37 18.84
CA GLY A 94 -1.82 15.16 19.75
C GLY A 94 -3.26 14.63 19.96
N GLY A 95 -3.73 13.67 19.16
CA GLY A 95 -4.99 12.95 19.37
C GLY A 95 -6.28 13.68 18.98
N ASP A 96 -6.18 14.88 18.41
CA ASP A 96 -7.34 15.73 18.11
C ASP A 96 -8.21 15.23 16.95
N VAL A 97 -7.61 14.51 15.98
CA VAL A 97 -8.29 14.00 14.80
C VAL A 97 -8.01 12.52 14.65
N THR A 98 -9.08 11.71 14.65
CA THR A 98 -9.02 10.29 14.30
C THR A 98 -9.83 10.05 13.05
N THR A 99 -9.22 9.43 12.04
CA THR A 99 -9.88 9.02 10.81
C THR A 99 -9.91 7.51 10.74
N ASN A 100 -11.02 6.95 10.30
CA ASN A 100 -11.18 5.53 10.06
C ASN A 100 -11.70 5.32 8.64
N VAL A 101 -11.03 4.46 7.90
CA VAL A 101 -11.37 4.08 6.53
C VAL A 101 -11.63 2.59 6.51
N HIS A 102 -12.87 2.23 6.20
CA HIS A 102 -13.32 0.85 6.08
C HIS A 102 -13.54 0.51 4.61
N TRP A 103 -12.92 -0.56 4.13
CA TRP A 103 -13.12 -1.11 2.80
C TRP A 103 -13.43 -2.60 2.86
N ALA A 104 -14.39 -3.01 2.04
CA ALA A 104 -14.65 -4.41 1.76
C ALA A 104 -14.20 -4.74 0.33
N GLY A 105 -13.70 -5.95 0.13
CA GLY A 105 -13.17 -6.37 -1.15
C GLY A 105 -13.22 -7.88 -1.36
N THR A 106 -12.95 -8.27 -2.61
CA THR A 106 -12.91 -9.66 -3.03
C THR A 106 -11.51 -10.03 -3.50
N VAL A 107 -11.10 -11.26 -3.24
CA VAL A 107 -9.79 -11.79 -3.61
C VAL A 107 -9.97 -12.73 -4.79
N SER A 108 -9.28 -12.46 -5.90
CA SER A 108 -9.19 -13.33 -7.06
C SER A 108 -7.71 -13.55 -7.37
N ASP A 109 -7.23 -14.77 -7.07
CA ASP A 109 -5.82 -15.14 -7.12
C ASP A 109 -4.94 -14.19 -6.29
N ASN A 110 -4.13 -13.37 -6.96
CA ASN A 110 -3.23 -12.40 -6.33
C ASN A 110 -3.75 -10.96 -6.45
N LEU A 111 -4.97 -10.74 -6.93
CA LEU A 111 -5.59 -9.43 -7.07
C LEU A 111 -6.75 -9.29 -6.08
N ILE A 112 -6.71 -8.22 -5.31
CA ILE A 112 -7.78 -7.80 -4.41
C ILE A 112 -8.46 -6.60 -5.04
N THR A 113 -9.78 -6.66 -5.17
CA THR A 113 -10.59 -5.55 -5.67
C THR A 113 -11.54 -5.09 -4.57
N PHE A 114 -11.43 -3.83 -4.18
CA PHE A 114 -12.29 -3.19 -3.17
C PHE A 114 -13.48 -2.51 -3.83
N ASP A 115 -14.63 -2.50 -3.13
CA ASP A 115 -15.90 -1.96 -3.64
C ASP A 115 -15.83 -0.45 -3.97
N GLY A 116 -14.81 0.26 -3.48
CA GLY A 116 -14.54 1.67 -3.76
C GLY A 116 -13.74 1.95 -5.05
N GLY A 117 -13.50 0.95 -5.90
CA GLY A 117 -12.72 1.13 -7.13
C GLY A 117 -11.21 1.25 -6.88
N PHE A 118 -10.73 0.62 -5.80
CA PHE A 118 -9.32 0.48 -5.46
C PHE A 118 -8.91 -0.99 -5.59
N GLN A 119 -7.67 -1.24 -5.99
CA GLN A 119 -7.17 -2.60 -6.18
C GLN A 119 -5.77 -2.76 -5.60
N MET A 120 -5.47 -3.96 -5.12
CA MET A 120 -4.19 -4.33 -4.54
C MET A 120 -3.70 -5.63 -5.16
N THR A 121 -2.52 -5.58 -5.79
CA THR A 121 -1.87 -6.75 -6.39
C THR A 121 -0.79 -7.28 -5.45
N LEU A 122 -0.92 -8.55 -5.06
CA LEU A 122 0.00 -9.27 -4.19
C LEU A 122 1.19 -9.82 -4.99
N LEU A 123 2.39 -9.35 -4.63
CA LEU A 123 3.62 -9.65 -5.34
C LEU A 123 4.49 -10.64 -4.54
N PRO A 124 5.46 -11.32 -5.19
CA PRO A 124 6.44 -12.14 -4.48
C PRO A 124 7.28 -11.31 -3.49
N GLY A 125 7.97 -11.97 -2.57
CA GLY A 125 8.90 -11.31 -1.65
C GLY A 125 8.22 -10.48 -0.55
N GLY A 126 6.95 -10.76 -0.24
CA GLY A 126 6.20 -10.06 0.79
C GLY A 126 5.87 -8.62 0.39
N MET A 127 5.55 -8.39 -0.88
CA MET A 127 5.20 -7.07 -1.39
C MET A 127 3.75 -7.01 -1.86
N TYR A 128 3.18 -5.82 -1.84
CA TYR A 128 2.01 -5.52 -2.65
C TYR A 128 2.12 -4.11 -3.22
N MET A 129 1.39 -3.90 -4.31
CA MET A 129 1.22 -2.61 -4.93
C MET A 129 -0.27 -2.34 -5.11
N ALA A 130 -0.73 -1.17 -4.71
CA ALA A 130 -2.15 -0.83 -4.75
C ALA A 130 -2.39 0.53 -5.41
N CYS A 131 -3.50 0.63 -6.14
CA CYS A 131 -3.86 1.79 -6.94
C CYS A 131 -5.37 1.79 -7.24
N PRO A 132 -5.96 2.90 -7.70
CA PRO A 132 -7.32 2.89 -8.24
C PRO A 132 -7.42 1.97 -9.45
N CYS A 133 -8.55 1.29 -9.62
CA CYS A 133 -8.80 0.45 -10.81
C CYS A 133 -8.77 1.28 -12.10
N ASN A 134 -9.22 2.53 -12.03
CA ASN A 134 -9.17 3.49 -13.11
C ASN A 134 -9.01 4.92 -12.58
N ILE A 135 -7.83 5.52 -12.78
CA ILE A 135 -7.50 6.88 -12.33
C ILE A 135 -8.36 7.94 -13.05
N ALA A 136 -8.73 7.70 -14.31
CA ALA A 136 -9.55 8.66 -15.06
C ALA A 136 -10.93 8.85 -14.40
N ASN A 137 -11.47 7.82 -13.74
CA ASN A 137 -12.70 7.95 -12.96
C ASN A 137 -12.50 8.89 -11.75
N SER A 138 -11.39 8.74 -11.02
CA SER A 138 -11.07 9.63 -9.89
C SER A 138 -10.97 11.09 -10.34
N ILE A 139 -10.31 11.36 -11.48
CA ILE A 139 -10.18 12.71 -12.06
C ILE A 139 -11.55 13.23 -12.50
N ALA A 140 -12.33 12.42 -13.23
CA ALA A 140 -13.66 12.81 -13.72
C ALA A 140 -14.64 13.13 -12.57
N GLU A 141 -14.48 12.47 -11.43
CA GLU A 141 -15.28 12.68 -10.22
C GLU A 141 -14.70 13.76 -9.28
N LEU A 142 -13.62 14.43 -9.68
CA LEU A 142 -12.90 15.43 -8.87
C LEU A 142 -12.49 14.88 -7.49
N LYS A 143 -12.01 13.64 -7.46
CA LYS A 143 -11.53 12.95 -6.26
C LYS A 143 -10.02 12.79 -6.31
N SER A 144 -9.38 13.12 -5.19
CA SER A 144 -7.99 12.74 -4.95
C SER A 144 -7.85 11.21 -4.95
N PHE A 145 -6.67 10.73 -5.30
CA PHE A 145 -6.35 9.30 -5.29
C PHE A 145 -4.93 9.09 -4.78
N HIS A 146 -4.57 7.83 -4.54
CA HIS A 146 -3.21 7.50 -4.11
C HIS A 146 -2.72 6.20 -4.75
N LEU A 147 -1.40 6.07 -4.81
CA LEU A 147 -0.72 4.83 -5.14
C LEU A 147 0.02 4.35 -3.90
N GLU A 148 0.10 3.05 -3.71
CA GLU A 148 0.71 2.47 -2.51
C GLU A 148 1.68 1.36 -2.89
N PHE A 149 2.83 1.33 -2.22
CA PHE A 149 3.74 0.21 -2.22
C PHE A 149 3.99 -0.24 -0.79
N CYS A 150 3.86 -1.54 -0.54
CA CYS A 150 4.19 -2.15 0.73
C CYS A 150 5.23 -3.22 0.55
N TRP A 151 6.11 -3.33 1.53
CA TRP A 151 7.10 -4.39 1.61
C TRP A 151 7.29 -4.86 3.06
N LEU A 152 7.09 -6.16 3.27
CA LEU A 152 7.39 -6.85 4.52
C LEU A 152 8.92 -7.01 4.66
N GLU A 153 9.51 -6.42 5.70
CA GLU A 153 10.90 -6.70 6.07
C GLU A 153 11.02 -8.05 6.78
N SER A 154 10.01 -8.41 7.55
CA SER A 154 9.86 -9.69 8.23
C SER A 154 8.36 -10.04 8.34
N PRO A 155 7.99 -11.27 8.75
CA PRO A 155 6.58 -11.64 8.97
C PRO A 155 5.82 -10.75 9.97
N THR A 156 6.55 -9.96 10.77
CA THR A 156 6.01 -9.10 11.82
C THR A 156 6.30 -7.62 11.63
N LYS A 157 7.02 -7.22 10.56
CA LYS A 157 7.41 -5.84 10.31
C LYS A 157 7.25 -5.48 8.85
N ARG A 158 6.63 -4.33 8.59
CA ARG A 158 6.42 -3.84 7.23
C ARG A 158 6.59 -2.35 7.10
N GLN A 159 6.91 -1.94 5.88
CA GLN A 159 6.92 -0.55 5.46
C GLN A 159 5.89 -0.35 4.37
N ARG A 160 5.19 0.78 4.42
CA ARG A 160 4.29 1.24 3.36
C ARG A 160 4.71 2.63 2.93
N LEU A 161 4.64 2.88 1.64
CA LEU A 161 4.85 4.19 1.05
C LEU A 161 3.64 4.51 0.18
N ILE A 162 2.94 5.58 0.56
CA ILE A 162 1.74 6.06 -0.13
C ILE A 162 2.09 7.37 -0.82
N ARG A 163 1.78 7.45 -2.11
CA ARG A 163 1.92 8.66 -2.93
C ARG A 163 0.53 9.21 -3.23
N THR A 164 0.22 10.40 -2.73
CA THR A 164 -1.10 11.03 -2.86
C THR A 164 -1.10 12.04 -3.99
N TYR A 165 -2.15 11.98 -4.80
CA TYR A 165 -2.40 12.84 -5.95
C TYR A 165 -3.67 13.65 -5.72
N ASP A 166 -3.68 14.89 -6.21
CA ASP A 166 -4.88 15.71 -6.24
C ASP A 166 -5.81 15.32 -7.41
N VAL A 167 -6.88 16.10 -7.57
CA VAL A 167 -7.93 15.89 -8.57
C VAL A 167 -7.46 16.07 -10.02
N GLU A 168 -6.28 16.68 -10.23
CA GLU A 168 -5.67 16.88 -11.55
C GLU A 168 -4.59 15.84 -11.84
N GLY A 169 -4.32 14.93 -10.89
CA GLY A 169 -3.28 13.92 -11.00
C GLY A 169 -1.87 14.46 -10.70
N LEU A 170 -1.76 15.61 -10.02
CA LEU A 170 -0.48 16.10 -9.52
C LEU A 170 -0.19 15.47 -8.15
N ALA A 171 1.03 14.97 -7.96
CA ALA A 171 1.44 14.42 -6.67
C ALA A 171 1.65 15.54 -5.63
N VAL A 172 0.87 15.50 -4.55
CA VAL A 172 0.85 16.55 -3.51
C VAL A 172 1.57 16.17 -2.24
N SER A 173 1.66 14.89 -1.91
CA SER A 173 2.35 14.42 -0.70
C SER A 173 2.83 12.97 -0.80
N SER A 174 3.63 12.56 0.17
CA SER A 174 4.00 11.16 0.40
C SER A 174 3.91 10.83 1.87
N THR A 175 3.28 9.70 2.18
CA THR A 175 3.15 9.18 3.54
C THR A 175 3.98 7.91 3.65
N TYR A 176 4.98 7.95 4.52
CA TYR A 176 5.74 6.78 4.92
C TYR A 176 5.12 6.20 6.19
N ILE A 177 4.95 4.89 6.24
CA ILE A 177 4.40 4.19 7.40
C ILE A 177 5.31 3.00 7.72
N TYR A 178 5.66 2.88 8.99
CA TYR A 178 6.34 1.70 9.52
C TYR A 178 5.45 1.03 10.56
N GLU A 179 5.15 -0.25 10.37
CA GLU A 179 4.16 -0.99 11.17
C GLU A 179 4.71 -2.34 11.64
N ILE A 180 4.23 -2.75 12.82
CA ILE A 180 4.52 -4.02 13.48
C ILE A 180 3.21 -4.80 13.61
N LYS A 181 3.28 -6.10 13.34
CA LYS A 181 2.14 -7.03 13.49
C LYS A 181 1.94 -7.37 14.96
N ILE A 182 0.68 -7.36 15.41
CA ILE A 182 0.25 -7.73 16.76
C ILE A 182 -0.20 -9.18 16.81
#